data_AF-A0A7W1ZWJ9-F1
#
_entry.id   AF-A0A7W1ZWJ9-F1
#
_cell.length_a   1.000
_cell.length_b   1.000
_cell.length_c   1.000
_cell.angle_alpha   90.00
_cell.angle_beta   90.00
_cell.angle_gamma   90.00
#
_symmetry.space_group_name_H-M   'P 1'
#
loop_
_entity.id
_entity.type
_entity.pdbx_description
1 polymer ?
#
loop_
_entity_poly.entity_id
_entity_poly.type
_entity_poly.pdbx_seq_one_letter_code
_entity_poly.pdbx_strand_id
1 'polypeptide(L)'
;MLDLSQIEDSVIDSFPVMLKRGKNAQSGRVACQIANLGYCASKDIYYHGVKLHNLAVRRTKSLPVPFQLFLTEASKHDLTAFKEEQLTVPTRHLFADKAY
;
A
#
# COMPACT_ATOMS: atom_id res chain seq x y z
N MET A 1 -15.90 -17.13 8.66
CA MET A 1 -16.03 -15.65 8.60
C MET A 1 -15.28 -15.11 9.80
N LEU A 2 -14.37 -14.15 9.64
CA LEU A 2 -13.64 -13.55 10.77
C LEU A 2 -14.64 -12.77 11.62
N ASP A 3 -14.69 -13.06 12.92
CA ASP A 3 -15.45 -12.25 13.86
C ASP A 3 -14.69 -10.95 14.12
N LEU A 4 -15.13 -9.88 13.47
CA LEU A 4 -14.52 -8.55 13.57
C LEU A 4 -14.75 -7.91 14.95
N SER A 5 -15.70 -8.40 15.74
CA SER A 5 -16.00 -7.85 17.07
C SER A 5 -14.87 -8.09 18.09
N GLN A 6 -13.98 -9.04 17.82
CA GLN A 6 -12.84 -9.37 18.68
C GLN A 6 -11.52 -8.78 18.19
N ILE A 7 -11.50 -8.01 17.09
CA ILE A 7 -10.27 -7.52 16.50
C ILE A 7 -10.15 -6.01 16.70
N GLU A 8 -9.28 -5.63 17.63
CA GLU A 8 -9.12 -4.24 18.06
C GLU A 8 -8.15 -3.45 17.16
N ASP A 9 -7.24 -4.14 16.48
CA ASP A 9 -6.11 -3.53 15.80
C ASP A 9 -6.06 -3.91 14.32
N SER A 10 -5.81 -2.91 13.47
CA SER A 10 -5.43 -3.08 12.08
C SER A 10 -4.12 -2.36 11.81
N VAL A 11 -3.41 -2.83 10.78
CA VAL A 11 -2.18 -2.22 10.29
C VAL A 11 -2.37 -1.88 8.82
N ILE A 12 -1.85 -0.73 8.40
CA ILE A 12 -1.73 -0.38 6.99
C ILE A 12 -0.25 -0.18 6.64
N ASP A 13 0.13 -0.70 5.49
CA ASP A 13 1.45 -0.51 4.92
C ASP A 13 1.37 -0.45 3.39
N SER A 14 2.35 0.20 2.76
CA SER A 14 2.48 0.29 1.31
C SER A 14 3.77 -0.36 0.84
N PHE A 15 3.75 -0.93 -0.36
CA PHE A 15 4.98 -1.37 -1.00
C PHE A 15 4.95 -1.19 -2.51
N PRO A 16 6.11 -0.95 -3.13
CA PRO A 16 6.21 -0.76 -4.57
C PRO A 16 5.99 -2.10 -5.30
N VAL A 17 5.07 -2.11 -6.27
CA VAL A 17 4.94 -3.16 -7.27
C VAL A 17 5.64 -2.67 -8.54
N MET A 18 6.90 -3.05 -8.68
CA MET A 18 7.78 -2.57 -9.75
C MET A 18 7.56 -3.37 -11.03
N LEU A 19 7.05 -2.71 -12.08
CA LEU A 19 6.91 -3.29 -13.43
C LEU A 19 8.21 -3.14 -14.23
N LYS A 20 8.95 -2.06 -13.99
CA LYS A 20 10.26 -1.78 -14.58
C LYS A 20 11.10 -1.01 -13.57
N ARG A 21 12.42 -1.22 -13.54
CA ARG A 21 13.33 -0.59 -12.57
C ARG A 21 14.65 -0.16 -13.20
N GLY A 22 15.36 0.75 -12.53
CA GLY A 22 16.69 1.23 -12.94
C GLY A 22 16.64 2.47 -13.85
N LYS A 23 17.77 2.82 -14.48
CA LYS A 23 17.96 4.08 -15.23
C LYS A 23 16.92 4.33 -16.33
N ASN A 24 16.30 3.27 -16.85
CA ASN A 24 15.32 3.34 -17.94
C ASN A 24 13.86 3.18 -17.47
N ALA A 25 13.58 3.38 -16.17
CA ALA A 25 12.25 3.23 -15.57
C ALA A 25 11.24 4.34 -15.96
N GLN A 26 11.57 5.22 -16.90
CA GLN A 26 10.74 6.38 -17.25
C GLN A 26 9.42 6.02 -17.96
N SER A 27 9.31 4.80 -18.51
CA SER A 27 8.11 4.37 -19.23
C SER A 27 7.88 2.86 -19.16
N GLY A 28 6.60 2.48 -19.21
CA GLY A 28 6.10 1.11 -19.28
C GLY A 28 4.92 0.97 -20.23
N ARG A 29 4.53 -0.28 -20.53
CA ARG A 29 3.39 -0.62 -21.41
C ARG A 29 2.26 -1.35 -20.69
N VAL A 30 2.40 -1.57 -19.39
CA VAL A 30 1.45 -2.34 -18.57
C VAL A 30 0.78 -1.39 -17.60
N ALA A 31 -0.54 -1.54 -17.45
CA ALA A 31 -1.37 -0.75 -16.54
C ALA A 31 -1.16 0.77 -16.70
N CYS A 32 -1.00 1.27 -17.94
CA CYS A 32 -0.68 2.68 -18.23
C CYS A 32 -1.70 3.70 -17.69
N GLN A 33 -2.85 3.24 -17.22
CA GLN A 33 -3.89 4.08 -16.62
C GLN A 33 -3.58 4.47 -15.17
N ILE A 34 -2.63 3.79 -14.52
CA ILE A 34 -2.27 4.00 -13.12
C ILE A 34 -0.76 3.85 -12.86
N ALA A 35 -0.05 3.04 -13.66
CA ALA A 35 1.37 2.84 -13.47
C ALA A 35 2.17 4.05 -13.97
N ASN A 36 3.03 4.59 -13.12
CA ASN A 36 3.91 5.71 -13.45
C ASN A 36 5.28 5.60 -12.76
N LEU A 37 6.10 6.65 -12.85
CA LEU A 37 7.42 6.71 -12.22
C LEU A 37 7.31 7.04 -10.74
N GLY A 38 7.86 6.19 -9.89
CA GLY A 38 8.06 6.46 -8.46
C GLY A 38 9.49 6.21 -8.01
N TYR A 39 9.79 6.64 -6.79
CA TYR A 39 11.07 6.40 -6.14
C TYR A 39 10.86 5.65 -4.82
N CYS A 40 11.61 4.58 -4.60
CA CYS A 40 11.58 3.80 -3.37
C CYS A 40 12.82 4.11 -2.54
N ALA A 41 12.66 4.96 -1.52
CA ALA A 41 13.77 5.44 -0.70
C ALA A 41 14.49 4.32 0.06
N SER A 42 13.77 3.31 0.56
CA SER A 42 14.36 2.16 1.27
C SER A 42 15.21 1.26 0.37
N LYS A 43 15.06 1.37 -0.96
CA LYS A 43 15.78 0.59 -1.96
C LYS A 43 16.67 1.46 -2.87
N ASP A 44 16.73 2.77 -2.64
CA ASP A 44 17.45 3.76 -3.45
C ASP A 44 17.28 3.55 -4.97
N ILE A 45 16.01 3.44 -5.43
CA ILE A 45 15.73 3.09 -6.82
C ILE A 45 14.48 3.76 -7.38
N TYR A 46 14.60 4.24 -8.62
CA TYR A 46 13.48 4.64 -9.46
C TYR A 46 12.85 3.44 -10.16
N TYR A 47 11.53 3.42 -10.22
CA TYR A 47 10.76 2.34 -10.83
C TYR A 47 9.51 2.87 -11.55
N HIS A 48 9.15 2.21 -12.65
CA HIS A 48 7.83 2.33 -13.26
C HIS A 48 6.94 1.26 -12.63
N GLY A 49 5.78 1.65 -12.11
CA GLY A 49 4.88 0.68 -11.49
C GLY A 49 3.77 1.36 -10.72
N VAL A 50 3.30 0.68 -9.69
CA VAL A 50 2.24 1.14 -8.78
C VAL A 50 2.68 0.93 -7.33
N LYS A 51 1.98 1.55 -6.39
CA LYS A 51 2.04 1.18 -4.99
C LYS A 51 0.84 0.32 -4.63
N LEU A 52 1.08 -0.79 -3.94
CA LEU A 52 0.04 -1.60 -3.33
C LEU A 52 -0.04 -1.25 -1.85
N HIS A 53 -1.21 -0.80 -1.43
CA HIS A 53 -1.52 -0.54 -0.04
C HIS A 53 -2.35 -1.69 0.52
N ASN A 54 -1.96 -2.19 1.69
CA ASN A 54 -2.62 -3.30 2.35
C ASN A 54 -3.08 -2.90 3.74
N LEU A 55 -4.40 -2.75 3.90
CA LEU A 55 -5.04 -2.68 5.20
C LEU A 55 -5.29 -4.11 5.66
N ALA A 56 -4.59 -4.52 6.72
CA ALA A 56 -4.65 -5.86 7.27
C ALA A 56 -5.10 -5.82 8.73
N VAL A 57 -5.80 -6.87 9.14
CA VAL A 57 -6.40 -6.98 10.46
C VAL A 57 -5.55 -7.91 11.32
N ARG A 58 -5.22 -7.49 12.55
CA ARG A 58 -4.32 -8.23 13.44
C ARG A 58 -4.89 -9.60 13.77
N ARG A 59 -4.01 -10.60 13.80
CA ARG A 59 -4.32 -11.94 14.30
C ARG A 59 -3.30 -12.34 15.35
N THR A 60 -3.77 -12.72 16.53
CA THR A 60 -2.89 -13.14 17.63
C THR A 60 -1.95 -14.26 17.17
N LYS A 61 -0.64 -14.11 17.42
CA LYS A 61 0.42 -15.10 17.11
C LYS A 61 0.51 -15.51 15.62
N SER A 62 0.02 -14.69 14.70
CA SER A 62 0.13 -14.94 13.26
C SER A 62 0.26 -13.63 12.49
N LEU A 63 0.58 -13.72 11.19
CA LEU A 63 0.60 -12.53 10.34
C LEU A 63 -0.81 -11.92 10.24
N PRO A 64 -0.90 -10.58 10.20
CA PRO A 64 -2.16 -9.90 9.88
C PRO A 64 -2.75 -10.43 8.58
N VAL A 65 -4.07 -10.56 8.54
CA VAL A 65 -4.80 -11.01 7.34
C VAL A 65 -5.24 -9.80 6.54
N PRO A 66 -5.02 -9.75 5.20
CA PRO A 66 -5.53 -8.66 4.38
C PRO A 66 -7.04 -8.49 4.54
N PHE A 67 -7.48 -7.26 4.77
CA PHE A 67 -8.88 -6.87 4.82
C PHE A 67 -9.26 -6.06 3.58
N GLN A 68 -8.42 -5.11 3.18
CA GLN A 68 -8.60 -4.32 1.97
C GLN A 68 -7.25 -4.08 1.28
N LEU A 69 -7.23 -4.24 -0.04
CA LEU A 69 -6.09 -3.97 -0.90
C LEU A 69 -6.49 -2.92 -1.92
N PHE A 70 -5.61 -1.96 -2.18
CA PHE A 70 -5.84 -0.96 -3.23
C PHE A 70 -4.52 -0.52 -3.88
N LEU A 71 -4.61 -0.12 -5.14
CA LEU A 71 -3.48 0.32 -5.94
C LEU A 71 -3.54 1.83 -6.15
N THR A 72 -2.38 2.46 -6.09
CA THR A 72 -2.21 3.87 -6.49
C THR A 72 -1.02 4.02 -7.42
N GLU A 73 -0.91 5.19 -8.04
CA GLU A 73 0.26 5.55 -8.83
C GLU A 73 1.53 5.45 -7.98
N ALA A 74 2.64 4.98 -8.58
CA ALA A 74 3.92 4.87 -7.87
C ALA A 74 4.44 6.20 -7.30
N SER A 75 4.06 7.32 -7.91
CA SER A 75 4.40 8.66 -7.44
C SER A 75 3.54 9.17 -6.29
N LYS A 76 2.40 8.52 -5.98
CA LYS A 76 1.44 9.02 -4.99
C LYS A 76 2.01 8.84 -3.58
N HIS A 77 1.87 9.85 -2.72
CA HIS A 77 2.32 9.77 -1.33
C HIS A 77 1.31 8.96 -0.50
N ASP A 78 1.80 8.21 0.49
CA ASP A 78 0.99 7.23 1.24
C ASP A 78 -0.12 7.90 2.05
N LEU A 79 0.20 8.97 2.80
CA LEU A 79 -0.80 9.83 3.46
C LEU A 79 -1.89 10.37 2.51
N THR A 80 -1.53 10.74 1.26
CA THR A 80 -2.52 11.23 0.28
C THR A 80 -3.41 10.09 -0.21
N ALA A 81 -2.82 8.94 -0.53
CA ALA A 81 -3.56 7.73 -0.87
C ALA A 81 -4.54 7.35 0.24
N PHE A 82 -4.10 7.36 1.49
CA PHE A 82 -4.94 7.02 2.63
C PHE A 82 -6.16 7.94 2.79
N LYS A 83 -5.98 9.26 2.61
CA LYS A 83 -7.07 10.24 2.73
C LYS A 83 -8.10 10.14 1.61
N GLU A 84 -7.65 9.90 0.39
CA GLU A 84 -8.52 9.88 -0.80
C GLU A 84 -9.33 8.58 -0.91
N GLU A 85 -8.76 7.45 -0.48
CA GLU A 85 -9.40 6.13 -0.59
C GLU A 85 -10.52 5.90 0.44
N GLN A 86 -10.73 6.83 1.38
CA GLN A 86 -11.81 6.78 2.39
C GLN A 86 -11.94 5.39 3.03
N LEU A 87 -10.81 4.83 3.47
CA LEU A 87 -10.75 3.45 3.92
C LEU A 87 -11.73 3.19 5.07
N THR A 88 -12.50 2.10 4.92
CA THR A 88 -13.32 1.59 6.02
C THR A 88 -12.41 0.81 6.95
N VAL A 89 -11.98 1.45 8.04
CA VAL A 89 -11.16 0.80 9.06
C VAL A 89 -12.06 -0.12 9.88
N PRO A 90 -11.86 -1.45 9.84
CA PRO A 90 -12.76 -2.41 10.48
C PRO A 90 -12.54 -2.55 11.99
N THR A 91 -11.54 -1.84 12.54
CA THR A 91 -11.06 -1.98 13.92
C THR A 91 -10.99 -0.63 14.63
N ARG A 92 -10.81 -0.66 15.96
CA ARG A 92 -10.73 0.53 16.80
C ARG A 92 -9.43 1.31 16.61
N HIS A 93 -8.32 0.61 16.42
CA HIS A 93 -7.00 1.22 16.25
C HIS A 93 -6.46 0.88 14.87
N LEU A 94 -5.87 1.86 14.21
CA LEU A 94 -5.11 1.71 12.98
C LEU A 94 -3.66 2.10 13.25
N PHE A 95 -2.75 1.18 12.95
CA PHE A 95 -1.30 1.40 13.03
C PHE A 95 -0.74 1.56 11.61
N ALA A 96 0.17 2.51 11.44
CA ALA A 96 0.84 2.75 10.17
C ALA A 96 2.28 3.20 10.44
N ASP A 97 3.11 3.19 9.40
CA ASP A 97 4.39 3.88 9.48
C ASP A 97 4.20 5.41 9.50
N LYS A 98 5.29 6.17 9.67
CA LYS A 98 5.22 7.63 9.76
C LYS A 98 4.87 8.33 8.44
N ALA A 99 4.97 7.64 7.30
CA ALA A 99 4.68 8.23 6.00
C ALA A 99 3.17 8.26 5.68
N TYR A 100 2.37 7.52 6.47
CA TYR A 100 0.91 7.48 6.41
C TYR A 100 0.19 8.60 7.16
#